data_AF-A0A126RLB9-F1
#
_entry.id   AF-A0A126RLB9-F1
#
_cell.length_a   1.000
_cell.length_b   1.000
_cell.length_c   1.000
_cell.angle_alpha   90.00
_cell.angle_beta   90.00
_cell.angle_gamma   90.00
#
_symmetry.space_group_name_H-M   'P 1'
#
loop_
_entity.id
_entity.type
_entity.pdbx_description
1 polymer ?
#
loop_
_entity_poly.entity_id
_entity_poly.type
_entity_poly.pdbx_seq_one_letter_code
_entity_poly.pdbx_strand_id
1 'polypeptide(L)'
;MLIDVFAGPDRRTAAPRGCYHFVRSPAPGEQVEIAGEILTVANAWHTPATHYAGAKFAILVGDATIGGEPAMQCHEDAGAVI
;
A
#
# COMPACT_ATOMS: atom_id res chain seq x y z
N MET A 1 2.62 -10.10 5.12
CA MET A 1 3.93 -9.59 4.64
C MET A 1 4.25 -8.28 5.34
N LEU A 2 5.45 -8.12 5.88
CA LEU A 2 5.87 -6.87 6.55
C LEU A 2 6.41 -5.87 5.52
N ILE A 3 5.92 -4.63 5.54
CA ILE A 3 6.26 -3.57 4.58
C ILE A 3 6.66 -2.31 5.34
N ASP A 4 7.75 -1.67 4.92
CA ASP A 4 8.12 -0.33 5.40
C ASP A 4 7.25 0.73 4.72
N VAL A 5 6.70 1.63 5.53
CA VAL A 5 5.85 2.72 5.05
C VAL A 5 6.58 4.02 5.26
N PHE A 6 6.70 4.81 4.20
CA PHE A 6 7.28 6.15 4.19
C PHE A 6 6.23 7.18 3.82
N ALA A 7 6.31 8.38 4.38
CA ALA A 7 5.45 9.51 4.05
C ALA A 7 6.30 10.71 3.61
N GLY A 8 5.94 11.33 2.48
CA GLY A 8 6.65 12.47 1.93
C GLY A 8 6.48 12.60 0.42
N PRO A 9 7.10 13.62 -0.19
CA PRO A 9 6.92 13.93 -1.61
C PRO A 9 7.66 12.92 -2.51
N ASP A 10 8.76 12.35 -2.03
CA ASP A 10 9.57 11.42 -2.82
C ASP A 10 10.34 10.43 -1.94
N ARG A 11 10.80 9.33 -2.55
CA ARG A 11 11.50 8.23 -1.87
C ARG A 11 12.79 8.67 -1.14
N ARG A 12 13.48 9.72 -1.60
CA ARG A 12 14.78 10.13 -1.05
C ARG A 12 14.61 10.99 0.20
N THR A 13 13.52 11.76 0.28
CA THR A 13 13.27 12.71 1.36
C THR A 13 12.15 12.26 2.31
N ALA A 14 11.42 11.20 1.98
CA ALA A 14 10.32 10.72 2.80
C ALA A 14 10.76 10.22 4.18
N ALA A 15 9.95 10.57 5.19
CA ALA A 15 10.14 10.15 6.56
C ALA A 15 9.57 8.75 6.77
N PRO A 16 10.23 7.88 7.56
CA PRO A 16 9.67 6.59 7.93
C PRO A 16 8.44 6.79 8.83
N ARG A 17 7.32 6.16 8.46
CA ARG A 17 6.07 6.13 9.24
C ARG A 17 5.94 4.85 10.07
N GLY A 18 6.64 3.78 9.69
CA GLY A 18 6.71 2.53 10.44
C GLY A 18 6.70 1.29 9.55
N CYS A 19 6.49 0.13 10.16
CA CYS A 19 6.43 -1.16 9.50
C CYS A 19 5.08 -1.83 9.79
N TYR A 20 4.36 -2.26 8.75
CA TYR A 20 3.00 -2.78 8.89
C TYR A 20 2.82 -4.10 8.15
N HIS A 21 1.91 -4.93 8.63
CA HIS A 21 1.57 -6.20 7.99
C HIS A 21 0.47 -5.99 6.95
N PHE A 22 0.74 -6.43 5.72
CA PHE A 22 -0.22 -6.46 4.62
C PHE A 22 -0.46 -7.88 4.15
N VAL A 23 -1.68 -8.14 3.64
CA VAL A 23 -2.04 -9.43 3.04
C VAL A 23 -1.36 -9.65 1.68
N ARG A 24 -1.10 -8.58 0.93
CA ARG A 24 -0.43 -8.56 -0.38
C ARG A 24 0.43 -7.30 -0.50
N SER A 25 1.25 -7.23 -1.55
CA SER A 25 2.03 -6.02 -1.85
C SER A 25 1.12 -4.93 -2.39
N PRO A 26 1.03 -3.76 -1.73
CA PRO A 26 0.24 -2.64 -2.25
C PRO A 26 0.84 -2.09 -3.54
N ALA A 27 -0.01 -1.76 -4.49
CA ALA A 27 0.38 -1.16 -5.76
C ALA A 27 0.24 0.37 -5.73
N PRO A 28 1.03 1.13 -6.51
CA PRO A 28 0.77 2.55 -6.70
C PRO A 28 -0.67 2.83 -7.15
N GLY A 29 -1.32 3.82 -6.55
CA GLY A 29 -2.73 4.15 -6.74
C GLY A 29 -3.70 3.41 -5.82
N GLU A 30 -3.26 2.37 -5.11
CA GLU A 30 -4.09 1.67 -4.12
C GLU A 30 -4.28 2.52 -2.86
N GLN A 31 -5.47 2.43 -2.26
CA GLN A 31 -5.75 3.02 -0.95
C GLN A 31 -5.47 2.01 0.15
N VAL A 32 -4.76 2.44 1.19
CA VAL A 32 -4.39 1.61 2.34
C VAL A 32 -4.75 2.34 3.63
N GLU A 33 -5.25 1.59 4.61
CA GLU A 33 -5.49 2.10 5.95
C GLU A 33 -4.25 1.88 6.82
N ILE A 34 -3.68 2.96 7.35
CA ILE A 34 -2.47 2.92 8.18
C ILE A 34 -2.72 3.77 9.42
N ALA A 35 -2.73 3.13 10.59
CA ALA A 35 -3.02 3.78 11.87
C ALA A 35 -4.37 4.55 11.90
N GLY A 36 -5.39 4.04 11.19
CA GLY A 36 -6.72 4.65 11.11
C GLY A 36 -6.86 5.77 10.08
N GLU A 37 -5.80 6.05 9.31
CA GLU A 37 -5.83 7.02 8.21
C GLU A 37 -5.87 6.30 6.86
N ILE A 38 -6.76 6.72 5.96
CA ILE A 38 -6.80 6.25 4.57
C ILE A 38 -5.80 7.06 3.76
N LEU A 39 -4.80 6.39 3.20
CA LEU A 39 -3.72 6.99 2.44
C LEU A 39 -3.61 6.34 1.06
N THR A 40 -3.13 7.09 0.07
CA THR A 40 -2.89 6.56 -1.29
C THR A 40 -1.43 6.17 -1.45
N VAL A 41 -1.17 4.98 -1.96
CA VAL A 41 0.19 4.54 -2.31
C VAL A 41 0.67 5.33 -3.51
N ALA A 42 1.62 6.24 -3.31
CA ALA A 42 2.23 7.02 -4.37
C ALA A 42 3.29 6.24 -5.14
N ASN A 43 4.03 5.35 -4.46
CA ASN A 43 5.08 4.54 -5.07
C ASN A 43 5.33 3.26 -4.25
N ALA A 44 5.83 2.21 -4.90
CA ALA A 44 6.15 0.93 -4.26
C ALA A 44 7.44 0.35 -4.88
N TRP A 45 8.35 -0.15 -4.04
CA TRP A 45 9.61 -0.72 -4.52
C TRP A 45 10.17 -1.80 -3.60
N HIS A 46 10.98 -2.68 -4.17
CA HIS A 46 11.83 -3.58 -3.40
C HIS A 46 13.09 -2.83 -2.95
N THR A 47 13.46 -3.01 -1.70
CA THR A 47 14.72 -2.55 -1.14
C THR A 47 15.66 -3.74 -0.99
N PRO A 48 16.95 -3.62 -1.37
CA PRO A 48 17.95 -4.58 -0.96
C PRO A 48 18.05 -4.49 0.56
N ALA A 49 17.69 -5.56 1.25
CA ALA A 49 17.87 -5.61 2.69
C ALA A 49 19.37 -5.65 2.98
N THR A 50 19.92 -4.53 3.47
CA THR A 50 21.33 -4.44 3.85
C THR A 50 21.63 -5.15 5.18
N HIS A 51 20.60 -5.42 5.98
CA HIS A 51 20.75 -5.91 7.37
C HIS A 51 19.96 -7.20 7.68
N TYR A 52 19.10 -7.68 6.78
CA TYR A 52 18.27 -8.87 7.00
C TYR A 52 18.22 -9.74 5.74
N ALA A 53 18.11 -11.06 5.90
CA ALA A 53 17.97 -11.97 4.76
C ALA A 53 16.56 -11.85 4.15
N GLY A 54 16.48 -11.50 2.86
CA GLY A 54 15.23 -11.50 2.10
C GLY A 54 14.95 -10.19 1.36
N ALA A 55 14.08 -10.24 0.35
CA ALA A 55 13.59 -9.04 -0.33
C ALA A 55 12.66 -8.28 0.60
N LYS A 56 12.99 -7.02 0.93
CA LYS A 56 12.14 -6.16 1.76
C LYS A 56 11.34 -5.22 0.86
N PHE A 57 10.03 -5.13 1.10
CA PHE A 57 9.14 -4.26 0.32
C PHE A 57 8.89 -2.94 1.06
N ALA A 58 8.82 -1.85 0.32
CA ALA A 58 8.56 -0.52 0.86
C ALA A 58 7.55 0.23 -0.01
N ILE A 59 6.74 1.06 0.63
CA ILE A 59 5.77 1.93 -0.03
C ILE A 59 5.94 3.38 0.43
N LEU A 60 5.69 4.30 -0.49
CA LEU A 60 5.52 5.72 -0.22
C LEU A 60 4.03 6.00 -0.25
N VAL A 61 3.52 6.63 0.80
CA VAL A 61 2.12 7.04 0.91
C VAL A 61 2.01 8.56 0.90
N GLY A 62 0.95 9.05 0.26
CA GLY A 62 0.53 10.44 0.29
C GLY A 62 -0.92 10.54 0.75
N ASP A 63 -1.38 11.76 1.01
CA ASP A 63 -2.80 12.02 1.29
C ASP A 63 -3.69 11.44 0.19
N ALA A 64 -4.87 10.95 0.58
CA ALA A 64 -5.87 10.52 -0.36
C ALA A 64 -6.32 11.71 -1.20
N THR A 65 -5.69 11.93 -2.35
CA THR A 65 -6.23 12.83 -3.37
C THR A 65 -7.58 12.26 -3.77
N ILE A 66 -8.66 12.95 -3.39
CA ILE A 66 -10.04 12.68 -3.76
C ILE A 66 -10.09 12.73 -5.31
N GLY A 67 -9.87 11.58 -5.96
CA GLY A 67 -9.55 11.56 -7.39
C GLY A 67 -9.16 10.17 -7.88
N GLY A 68 -9.91 9.15 -7.45
CA GLY A 68 -9.73 7.78 -7.90
C GLY A 68 -10.86 6.95 -7.32
N GLU A 69 -11.95 6.85 -8.08
CA GLU A 69 -13.13 6.02 -7.81
C GLU A 69 -12.73 4.68 -7.15
N PRO A 70 -13.37 4.28 -6.03
CA PRO A 70 -13.19 2.94 -5.52
C PRO A 70 -13.81 1.97 -6.53
N ALA A 71 -12.99 1.26 -7.30
CA ALA A 71 -13.44 0.07 -8.00
C ALA A 71 -13.69 -1.06 -6.99
N MET A 72 -14.69 -0.87 -6.12
CA MET A 72 -15.36 -1.94 -5.43
C MET A 72 -16.31 -2.57 -6.44
N GLN A 73 -15.77 -3.35 -7.38
CA GLN A 73 -16.58 -4.25 -8.18
C GLN A 73 -16.77 -5.52 -7.35
N CYS A 74 -17.78 -5.49 -6.47
CA CYS A 74 -18.36 -6.70 -5.91
C CYS A 74 -18.88 -7.51 -7.11
N HIS A 75 -18.10 -8.48 -7.59
CA HIS A 75 -18.61 -9.42 -8.57
C HIS A 75 -19.60 -10.34 -7.85
N GLU A 76 -20.87 -10.02 -8.06
CA GLU A 76 -22.02 -10.84 -7.75
C GLU A 76 -22.00 -12.04 -8.70
N ASP A 77 -21.76 -13.25 -8.17
CA ASP A 77 -22.19 -14.48 -8.84
C ASP A 77 -22.31 -15.63 -7.84
N ALA A 78 -23.56 -16.08 -7.61
CA ALA A 78 -23.98 -17.46 -7.78
C ALA A 78 -25.29 -17.71 -7.02
N GLY A 79 -26.42 -17.57 -7.70
CA GLY A 79 -27.72 -17.84 -7.11
C GLY A 79 -28.85 -18.00 -8.12
N ALA A 80 -28.82 -19.09 -8.90
CA ALA A 80 -30.04 -19.64 -9.49
C ALA A 80 -29.97 -21.17 -9.51
N VAL A 81 -30.55 -21.76 -8.46
CA VAL A 81 -30.93 -23.17 -8.39
C VAL A 81 -32.09 -23.39 -9.37
N ILE A 82 -31.97 -24.43 -10.19
CA ILE A 82 -32.99 -25.02 -11.07
C ILE A 82 -34.10 -25.69 -10.26
#